data_AF-A0A3L7VIB7-F1
#
_entry.id   AF-A0A3L7VIB7-F1
#
_cell.length_a   1.000
_cell.length_b   1.000
_cell.length_c   1.000
_cell.angle_alpha   90.00
_cell.angle_beta   90.00
_cell.angle_gamma   90.00
#
_symmetry.space_group_name_H-M   'P 1'
#
loop_
_entity.id
_entity.type
_entity.pdbx_description
1 polymer ?
#
loop_
_entity_poly.entity_id
_entity_poly.type
_entity_poly.pdbx_seq_one_letter_code
_entity_poly.pdbx_strand_id
1 'polypeptide(L)' 'EEFIHVHHLVPVTALSGERDVDPVADLVPVCPNCHAMIHQVTPPLEIARLKELLRERSEAYSPT' A
#
# COMPACT_ATOMS: atom_id res chain seq x y z
N GLU A 1 -21.32 -7.12 -4.64
CA GLU A 1 -20.56 -5.88 -4.93
C GLU A 1 -19.13 -6.10 -4.47
N GLU A 2 -18.13 -5.80 -5.30
CA GLU A 2 -16.71 -6.01 -4.98
C GLU A 2 -16.14 -4.74 -4.32
N PHE A 3 -15.75 -4.84 -3.06
CA PHE A 3 -15.19 -3.73 -2.29
C PHE A 3 -13.66 -3.68 -2.42
N ILE A 4 -13.11 -2.48 -2.60
CA ILE A 4 -11.67 -2.20 -2.62
C ILE A 4 -11.36 -1.15 -1.55
N HIS A 5 -10.19 -1.23 -0.92
CA HIS A 5 -9.74 -0.21 0.03
C HIS A 5 -8.91 0.84 -0.70
N VAL A 6 -8.87 2.07 -0.17
CA VAL A 6 -8.04 3.15 -0.68
C VAL A 6 -6.98 3.48 0.37
N HIS A 7 -5.72 3.57 -0.07
CA HIS A 7 -4.57 3.85 0.79
C HIS A 7 -3.94 5.21 0.41
N HIS A 8 -3.51 5.99 1.40
CA HIS A 8 -2.80 7.26 1.17
C HIS A 8 -1.30 7.00 1.03
N LEU A 9 -0.70 7.45 -0.07
CA LEU A 9 0.74 7.29 -0.33
C LEU A 9 1.61 8.08 0.65
N VAL A 10 1.13 9.25 1.08
CA VAL A 10 1.73 10.04 2.16
C VAL A 10 0.82 9.94 3.38
N PRO A 11 1.33 9.52 4.56
CA PRO A 11 0.51 9.43 5.77
C PRO A 11 -0.17 10.77 6.06
N VAL A 12 -1.48 10.73 6.33
CA VAL A 12 -2.25 11.95 6.64
C VAL A 12 -1.65 12.71 7.83
N THR A 13 -1.09 11.99 8.80
CA THR A 13 -0.39 12.57 9.96
C THR A 13 0.87 13.34 9.61
N ALA A 14 1.46 13.10 8.44
CA ALA A 14 2.64 13.82 7.95
C ALA A 14 2.24 15.07 7.14
N LEU A 15 0.96 15.26 6.82
CA LEU A 15 0.46 16.43 6.12
C LEU A 15 0.15 17.51 7.17
N SER A 16 0.85 18.65 7.08
CA SER A 16 0.54 19.82 7.90
C SER A 16 -0.51 20.69 7.21
N GLY A 17 -1.56 21.04 7.94
CA GLY A 17 -2.62 21.95 7.47
C GLY A 17 -3.69 21.28 6.62
N GLU A 18 -4.67 22.08 6.20
CA GLU A 18 -5.71 21.68 5.25
C GLU A 18 -5.11 21.69 3.85
N ARG A 19 -5.10 20.53 3.19
CA ARG A 19 -4.80 20.42 1.76
C ARG A 19 -5.84 19.54 1.10
N ASP A 20 -6.16 19.87 -0.15
CA ASP A 20 -6.97 18.99 -0.98
C ASP A 20 -6.19 17.70 -1.28
N VAL A 21 -6.92 16.59 -1.25
CA VAL A 21 -6.43 15.27 -1.64
C VAL A 21 -6.71 15.11 -3.13
N ASP A 22 -5.67 14.89 -3.93
CA ASP A 22 -5.79 14.47 -5.31
C ASP A 22 -5.98 12.94 -5.34
N PRO A 23 -7.17 12.42 -5.70
CA PRO A 23 -7.43 10.99 -5.67
C PRO A 23 -6.55 10.17 -6.63
N VAL A 24 -5.94 10.81 -7.63
CA VAL A 24 -5.06 10.17 -8.61
C VAL A 24 -3.62 10.19 -8.13
N ALA A 25 -3.15 11.32 -7.58
CA ALA A 25 -1.76 11.49 -7.19
C ALA A 25 -1.44 11.02 -5.77
N ASP A 26 -2.40 11.10 -4.84
CA ASP A 26 -2.17 10.84 -3.41
C ASP A 26 -2.65 9.47 -2.94
N LEU A 27 -3.54 8.84 -3.71
CA LEU A 27 -4.25 7.64 -3.30
C LEU A 27 -4.00 6.48 -4.25
N VAL A 28 -4.16 5.27 -3.71
CA VAL A 28 -4.04 4.04 -4.49
C VAL A 28 -5.03 3.00 -4.01
N PRO A 29 -5.80 2.38 -4.93
CA PRO A 29 -6.67 1.27 -4.59
C PRO A 29 -5.84 0.01 -4.27
N VAL A 30 -6.16 -0.64 -3.16
CA VAL A 30 -5.53 -1.87 -2.67
C VAL A 30 -6.59 -2.83 -2.12
N CYS A 31 -6.38 -4.15 -2.24
CA CYS A 31 -7.29 -5.10 -1.62
C CYS A 31 -7.20 -5.06 -0.08
N PRO A 32 -8.22 -5.52 0.66
CA PRO A 32 -8.21 -5.50 2.12
C PRO A 32 -6.98 -6.16 2.75
N ASN A 33 -6.50 -7.27 2.17
CA ASN A 33 -5.33 -7.99 2.68
C ASN A 33 -4.03 -7.22 2.46
N CYS A 34 -3.82 -6.66 1.26
CA CYS A 34 -2.67 -5.81 0.99
C CYS A 34 -2.69 -4.57 1.89
N HIS A 35 -3.87 -3.98 2.12
CA HIS A 35 -4.00 -2.82 2.99
C HIS A 35 -3.58 -3.16 4.43
N ALA A 36 -4.03 -4.29 4.96
CA ALA A 36 -3.62 -4.76 6.28
C ALA A 36 -2.10 -4.96 6.38
N MET A 37 -1.47 -5.58 5.37
CA MET A 37 -0.02 -5.81 5.34
C MET A 37 0.78 -4.50 5.31
N ILE A 38 0.33 -3.50 4.54
CA ILE A 38 0.99 -2.18 4.48
C ILE A 38 1.04 -1.53 5.87
N HIS A 39 -0.03 -1.67 6.66
CA HIS A 39 -0.15 -1.06 7.99
C HIS A 39 0.36 -1.95 9.15
N GLN A 40 0.99 -3.09 8.89
CA GLN A 40 1.60 -3.89 9.97
C GLN A 40 2.84 -3.22 10.60
N VAL A 41 3.41 -2.24 9.93
CA VAL A 41 4.60 -1.49 10.39
C VAL A 41 4.30 0.01 10.42
N THR A 42 5.07 0.75 11.22
CA THR A 42 5.00 2.22 11.30
C THR A 42 6.42 2.80 11.13
N PRO A 43 6.66 3.67 10.13
CA PRO A 43 5.71 4.15 9.10
C PRO A 43 5.19 3.01 8.20
N PRO A 44 4.03 3.19 7.52
CA PRO A 44 3.46 2.16 6.65
C PRO A 44 4.45 1.69 5.59
N LEU A 45 4.41 0.40 5.25
CA LEU A 45 5.30 -0.18 4.26
C LEU A 45 5.02 0.40 2.86
N GLU A 46 6.07 0.81 2.16
CA GLU A 46 5.91 1.25 0.77
C GLU A 46 5.37 0.14 -0.13
N ILE A 47 4.45 0.50 -1.03
CA ILE A 47 3.83 -0.45 -1.96
C ILE A 47 4.86 -1.10 -2.87
N ALA A 48 5.89 -0.36 -3.28
CA ALA A 48 7.00 -0.90 -4.07
C ALA A 48 7.68 -2.04 -3.31
N ARG A 49 7.97 -1.84 -2.02
CA ARG A 49 8.60 -2.87 -1.19
C ARG A 49 7.69 -4.08 -0.97
N LEU A 50 6.38 -3.89 -0.77
CA LEU A 50 5.45 -5.01 -0.69
C LEU A 50 5.43 -5.83 -2.00
N LYS A 51 5.46 -5.17 -3.16
CA LYS A 51 5.52 -5.85 -4.46
C LYS A 51 6.82 -6.64 -4.63
N GLU A 52 7.96 -6.11 -4.20
CA GLU A 52 9.24 -6.82 -4.21
C GLU A 52 9.21 -8.08 -3.36
N LEU A 53 8.73 -7.99 -2.11
CA LEU A 53 8.62 -9.15 -1.21
C LEU A 53 7.74 -10.27 -1.80
N LEU A 54 6.68 -9.91 -2.51
CA LEU A 54 5.82 -10.87 -3.21
C LEU A 54 6.55 -11.54 -4.38
N ARG A 55 7.34 -10.78 -5.15
CA ARG A 55 8.15 -11.29 -6.27
C ARG A 55 9.27 -12.21 -5.77
N GLU A 56 10.05 -11.76 -4.78
CA GLU A 56 11.12 -12.53 -4.13
C GLU A 56 10.58 -13.89 -3.65
N ARG A 57 9.40 -13.91 -3.01
CA ARG A 57 8.77 -15.15 -2.57
C ARG A 57 8.31 -16.03 -3.73
N SER A 58 7.82 -15.44 -4.82
CA SER A 58 7.41 -16.23 -5.99
C SER A 58 8.61 -16.87 -6.70
N GLU A 59 9.74 -16.17 -6.79
CA GLU A 59 10.98 -16.69 -7.40
C GLU A 59 11.63 -17.77 -6.52
N ALA A 60 11.67 -17.55 -5.20
CA ALA A 60 12.13 -18.54 -4.24
C ALA A 60 11.27 -19.81 -4.20
N TYR A 61 10.01 -19.72 -4.67
CA TYR A 61 9.07 -20.84 -4.73
C TYR A 61 8.95 -21.45 -6.14
N SER A 62 9.86 -21.13 -7.07
CA SER A 62 9.90 -21.82 -8.36
C SER A 62 10.14 -23.32 -8.13
N PRO A 63 9.17 -24.20 -8.40
CA PRO A 63 9.40 -25.63 -8.30
C PRO A 63 10.39 -25.99 -9.40
N THR A 64 11.50 -26.64 -9.03
CA THR A 64 12.26 -27.46 -9.99
C THR A 64 11.38 -28.55 -10.55
#